data_AF-A0A5C5TXP3-F1
#
_entry.id   AF-A0A5C5TXP3-F1
#
_cell.length_a   1.000
_cell.length_b   1.000
_cell.length_c   1.000
_cell.angle_alpha   90.00
_cell.angle_beta   90.00
_cell.angle_gamma   90.00
#
_symmetry.space_group_name_H-M   'P 1'
#
loop_
_entity.id
_entity.type
_entity.pdbx_description
1 polymer ?
#
loop_
_entity_poly.entity_id
_entity_poly.type
_entity_poly.pdbx_seq_one_letter_code
_entity_poly.pdbx_strand_id
1 'polypeptide(L)'
;MIPALPADQVRAAIAADDWALAGRLLREHDAAVAAACASPGFAALPREQLQALLDAQRALAGEIRAARDEAARALEKIGQDQRGARAWQRALA
;
A
#
# COMPACT_ATOMS: atom_id res chain seq x y z
N MET A 1 -0.38 22.16 -11.37
CA MET A 1 -1.51 21.22 -11.26
C MET A 1 -1.24 20.26 -10.12
N ILE A 2 -2.25 19.88 -9.33
CA ILE A 2 -2.10 18.90 -8.24
C ILE A 2 -2.36 17.50 -8.82
N PRO A 3 -1.45 16.53 -8.65
CA PRO A 3 -1.66 15.16 -9.11
C PRO A 3 -2.81 14.50 -8.34
N ALA A 4 -3.67 13.80 -9.06
CA ALA A 4 -4.72 12.99 -8.45
C ALA A 4 -4.12 11.66 -7.97
N LEU A 5 -4.37 11.31 -6.70
CA LEU A 5 -3.95 10.01 -6.15
C LEU A 5 -4.76 8.87 -6.82
N PRO A 6 -4.11 7.86 -7.43
CA PRO A 6 -4.81 6.72 -8.04
C PRO A 6 -5.26 5.68 -6.99
N ALA A 7 -5.88 6.12 -5.89
CA ALA A 7 -6.16 5.28 -4.73
C ALA A 7 -7.03 4.07 -5.08
N ASP A 8 -8.11 4.28 -5.83
CA ASP A 8 -9.05 3.21 -6.19
C ASP A 8 -8.41 2.19 -7.13
N GLN A 9 -7.51 2.64 -8.02
CA GLN A 9 -6.78 1.77 -8.93
C GLN A 9 -5.75 0.93 -8.17
N VAL A 10 -5.07 1.53 -7.18
CA VAL A 10 -4.15 0.81 -6.28
C VAL A 10 -4.92 -0.23 -5.46
N ARG A 11 -6.07 0.14 -4.90
CA ARG A 11 -6.93 -0.81 -4.16
C ARG A 11 -7.40 -1.96 -5.05
N ALA A 12 -7.85 -1.67 -6.27
CA ALA A 12 -8.28 -2.68 -7.22
C ALA A 12 -7.14 -3.62 -7.62
N ALA A 13 -5.93 -3.09 -7.86
CA ALA A 13 -4.75 -3.89 -8.18
C ALA A 13 -4.36 -4.81 -7.02
N ILE A 14 -4.38 -4.30 -5.78
CA ILE A 14 -4.13 -5.10 -4.57
C ILE A 14 -5.19 -6.20 -4.40
N ALA A 15 -6.48 -5.89 -4.59
CA ALA A 15 -7.56 -6.86 -4.49
C ALA A 15 -7.48 -7.97 -5.55
N ALA A 16 -6.82 -7.70 -6.68
CA ALA A 16 -6.57 -8.67 -7.75
C ALA A 16 -5.21 -9.39 -7.63
N ASP A 17 -4.48 -9.23 -6.53
CA ASP A 17 -3.10 -9.71 -6.33
C ASP A 17 -2.09 -9.20 -7.39
N ASP A 18 -2.43 -8.13 -8.11
CA ASP A 18 -1.53 -7.48 -9.07
C ASP A 18 -0.63 -6.45 -8.38
N TRP A 19 0.30 -6.96 -7.58
CA TRP A 19 1.28 -6.16 -6.85
C TRP A 19 2.21 -5.37 -7.76
N ALA A 20 2.44 -5.85 -8.98
CA ALA A 20 3.27 -5.17 -9.97
C ALA A 20 2.58 -3.90 -10.48
N LEU A 21 1.30 -3.99 -10.83
CA LEU A 21 0.48 -2.86 -11.20
C LEU A 21 0.34 -1.84 -10.06
N ALA A 22 0.03 -2.32 -8.84
CA ALA A 22 -0.06 -1.45 -7.67
C ALA A 22 1.24 -0.65 -7.46
N GLY A 23 2.39 -1.33 -7.53
CA GLY A 23 3.70 -0.68 -7.41
C GLY A 23 4.00 0.30 -8.54
N ARG A 24 3.58 0.01 -9.78
CA ARG A 24 3.72 0.94 -10.91
C ARG A 24 2.91 2.21 -10.71
N LEU A 25 1.64 2.08 -10.35
CA LEU A 25 0.73 3.21 -10.09
C LEU A 25 1.29 4.15 -9.00
N LEU A 26 1.84 3.57 -7.92
CA LEU A 26 2.46 4.35 -6.84
C LEU A 26 3.71 5.11 -7.31
N ARG A 27 4.57 4.50 -8.13
CA ARG A 27 5.76 5.16 -8.68
C ARG A 27 5.41 6.27 -9.67
N GLU A 28 4.41 6.04 -10.51
CA GLU A 28 3.91 7.05 -11.45
C GLU A 28 3.32 8.25 -10.71
N HIS A 29 2.55 8.00 -9.63
CA HIS A 29 2.05 9.05 -8.76
C HIS A 29 3.17 9.83 -8.07
N ASP A 30 4.17 9.15 -7.54
CA ASP A 30 5.34 9.79 -6.91
C ASP A 30 6.10 10.70 -7.89
N ALA A 31 6.33 10.23 -9.11
CA ALA A 31 6.93 11.03 -10.18
C ALA A 31 6.07 12.26 -10.53
N ALA A 32 4.75 12.12 -10.58
CA ALA A 32 3.83 13.22 -10.83
C ALA A 32 3.85 14.26 -9.69
N VAL A 33 3.93 13.81 -8.43
CA VAL A 33 4.10 14.69 -7.25
C VAL A 33 5.43 15.44 -7.31
N ALA A 34 6.53 14.74 -7.60
CA ALA A 34 7.84 15.37 -7.73
C ALA A 34 7.84 16.45 -8.84
N ALA A 35 7.23 16.15 -10.00
CA ALA A 35 7.08 17.10 -11.09
C ALA A 35 6.21 18.31 -10.71
N ALA A 36 5.12 18.09 -9.97
CA ALA A 36 4.27 19.17 -9.47
C ALA A 36 5.02 20.09 -8.50
N CYS A 37 5.80 19.52 -7.57
CA CYS A 37 6.64 20.27 -6.62
C CYS A 37 7.72 21.09 -7.30
N ALA A 38 8.32 20.59 -8.39
CA ALA A 38 9.32 21.31 -9.16
C ALA A 38 8.72 22.41 -10.05
N SER A 39 7.40 22.48 -10.20
CA SER A 39 6.74 23.47 -11.04
C SER A 39 6.81 24.87 -10.43
N PRO A 40 7.11 25.93 -11.21
CA PRO A 40 7.12 27.32 -10.72
C PRO A 40 5.80 27.76 -10.09
N GLY A 41 4.67 27.16 -10.51
CA GLY A 41 3.35 27.46 -9.97
C GLY A 41 3.00 26.72 -8.67
N PHE A 42 3.89 25.89 -8.13
CA PHE A 42 3.61 25.06 -6.95
C PHE A 42 3.28 25.89 -5.72
N ALA A 43 4.04 26.98 -5.48
CA ALA A 43 3.84 27.86 -4.34
C ALA A 43 2.49 28.60 -4.36
N ALA A 44 1.86 28.73 -5.54
CA ALA A 44 0.55 29.34 -5.70
C ALA A 44 -0.61 28.35 -5.55
N LEU A 45 -0.33 27.05 -5.33
CA LEU A 45 -1.37 26.06 -5.16
C LEU A 45 -2.11 26.24 -3.83
N PRO A 46 -3.44 26.02 -3.80
CA PRO A 46 -4.20 26.14 -2.56
C PRO A 46 -3.71 25.15 -1.51
N ARG A 47 -3.33 25.66 -0.33
CA ARG A 47 -2.88 24.85 0.81
C ARG A 47 -3.86 23.73 1.17
N GLU A 48 -5.15 24.02 1.12
CA GLU A 48 -6.21 23.04 1.42
C GLU A 48 -6.17 21.83 0.48
N GLN A 49 -5.92 22.05 -0.80
CA GLN A 49 -5.85 20.96 -1.78
C GLN A 49 -4.56 20.13 -1.60
N LEU A 50 -3.45 20.76 -1.24
CA LEU A 50 -2.22 20.07 -0.89
C LEU A 50 -2.38 19.23 0.39
N GLN A 51 -3.08 19.77 1.38
CA GLN A 51 -3.40 19.07 2.62
C GLN A 51 -4.30 17.86 2.35
N ALA A 52 -5.34 18.03 1.53
CA ALA A 52 -6.22 16.93 1.13
C ALA A 52 -5.47 15.80 0.42
N LEU A 53 -4.50 16.13 -0.45
CA LEU A 53 -3.65 15.12 -1.09
C LEU A 53 -2.78 14.37 -0.06
N LEU A 54 -2.15 15.07 0.87
CA LEU A 54 -1.33 14.45 1.93
C LEU A 54 -2.17 13.53 2.83
N ASP A 55 -3.38 13.93 3.17
CA ASP A 55 -4.27 13.13 4.01
C ASP A 55 -4.75 11.88 3.28
N ALA A 56 -5.08 11.99 1.98
CA ALA A 56 -5.40 10.84 1.15
C ALA A 56 -4.22 9.86 1.01
N GLN A 57 -3.00 10.36 0.84
CA GLN A 57 -1.78 9.54 0.79
C GLN A 57 -1.52 8.81 2.10
N ARG A 58 -1.71 9.50 3.24
CA ARG A 58 -1.57 8.90 4.57
C ARG A 58 -2.61 7.81 4.82
N ALA A 59 -3.85 8.05 4.42
CA ALA A 59 -4.92 7.07 4.53
C ALA A 59 -4.59 5.79 3.74
N LEU A 60 -4.20 5.93 2.47
CA LEU A 60 -3.82 4.79 1.63
C LEU A 60 -2.60 4.04 2.20
N ALA A 61 -1.60 4.75 2.71
CA ALA A 61 -0.45 4.12 3.37
C ALA A 61 -0.86 3.34 4.64
N GLY A 62 -1.84 3.83 5.39
CA GLY A 62 -2.45 3.14 6.51
C GLY A 62 -3.14 1.84 6.09
N GLU A 63 -3.95 1.90 5.03
CA GLU A 63 -4.62 0.73 4.45
C GLU A 63 -3.63 -0.37 4.03
N ILE A 64 -2.57 0.01 3.30
CA ILE A 64 -1.54 -0.93 2.83
C ILE A 64 -0.78 -1.57 4.01
N ARG A 65 -0.46 -0.79 5.05
CA ARG A 65 0.20 -1.32 6.26
C ARG A 65 -0.70 -2.32 6.98
N ALA A 66 -1.99 -2.01 7.13
CA ALA A 66 -2.95 -2.92 7.75
C ALA A 66 -3.05 -4.24 6.96
N ALA A 67 -3.13 -4.18 5.62
CA ALA A 67 -3.16 -5.36 4.77
C ALA A 67 -1.88 -6.22 4.92
N ARG A 68 -0.71 -5.58 4.96
CA ARG A 68 0.57 -6.26 5.19
C ARG A 68 0.61 -6.94 6.57
N ASP A 69 0.17 -6.24 7.61
CA ASP A 69 0.22 -6.76 8.98
C ASP A 69 -0.75 -7.95 9.15
N GLU A 70 -1.90 -7.93 8.48
CA GLU A 70 -2.82 -9.08 8.43
C GLU A 70 -2.20 -10.27 7.69
N ALA A 71 -1.56 -10.04 6.54
CA ALA A 71 -0.84 -11.09 5.81
C ALA A 71 0.29 -11.71 6.65
N ALA A 72 1.03 -10.90 7.40
CA ALA A 72 2.08 -11.38 8.31
C ALA A 72 1.52 -12.30 9.41
N ARG A 73 0.40 -11.92 10.04
CA ARG A 73 -0.28 -12.76 11.05
C ARG A 73 -0.77 -14.08 10.46
N ALA A 74 -1.31 -14.06 9.24
CA ALA A 74 -1.74 -15.26 8.55
C ALA A 74 -0.56 -16.22 8.29
N LEU A 75 0.58 -15.69 7.85
CA LEU A 75 1.81 -16.48 7.66
C LEU A 75 2.35 -17.06 8.97
N GLU A 76 2.34 -16.29 10.05
CA GLU A 76 2.75 -16.78 11.38
C GLU A 76 1.88 -17.95 11.84
N LYS A 77 0.55 -17.85 11.66
CA LYS A 77 -0.41 -18.91 11.98
C LYS A 77 -0.12 -20.18 11.17
N ILE A 78 0.06 -20.07 9.86
CA ILE A 78 0.43 -21.22 9.00
C ILE A 78 1.72 -21.88 9.51
N GLY A 79 2.71 -21.09 9.90
CA GLY A 79 3.96 -21.60 10.47
C GLY A 79 3.76 -22.34 11.79
N GLN A 80 2.87 -21.87 12.66
CA GLN A 80 2.50 -22.55 13.91
C GLN A 80 1.78 -23.88 13.63
N ASP A 81 0.82 -23.87 12.72
CA ASP A 81 0.03 -25.06 12.34
C ASP A 81 0.93 -26.17 11.77
N GLN A 82 1.90 -25.82 10.91
CA GLN A 82 2.88 -26.77 10.38
C GLN A 82 3.77 -27.38 11.47
N ARG A 83 4.20 -26.58 12.46
CA ARG A 83 4.98 -27.10 13.59
C ARG A 83 4.16 -28.05 14.44
N GLY A 84 2.90 -27.72 14.71
CA GLY A 84 1.96 -28.59 15.41
C GLY A 84 1.76 -29.93 14.69
N ALA A 85 1.48 -29.89 13.38
CA ALA A 85 1.31 -31.09 12.56
C ALA A 85 2.55 -31.99 12.57
N ARG A 86 3.75 -31.41 12.47
CA ARG A 86 5.01 -32.17 12.55
C ARG A 86 5.26 -32.78 13.93
N ALA A 87 4.87 -32.10 15.00
CA ALA A 87 4.98 -32.64 16.36
C ALA A 87 4.06 -33.85 16.55
N TRP A 88 2.81 -33.76 16.06
CA TRP A 88 1.87 -34.89 16.06
C TRP A 88 2.38 -36.07 15.24
N GLN A 89 2.88 -35.83 14.02
CA GLN A 89 3.46 -36.89 13.19
C GLN A 89 4.62 -37.62 13.87
N ARG A 90 5.46 -36.90 14.62
CA ARG A 90 6.57 -37.50 15.39
C ARG A 90 6.11 -38.26 16.64
N ALA A 91 4.99 -37.88 17.25
CA ALA A 91 4.45 -38.56 18.42
C ALA A 91 3.68 -39.86 18.07
N LEU A 92 3.23 -39.97 16.81
CA LEU A 92 2.51 -41.12 16.27
C LEU A 92 3.40 -42.13 15.52
N ALA A 93 4.69 -41.82 15.34
CA ALA A 93 5.69 -42.67 14.70
C ALA A 93 6.61 -43.31 15.75
#